data_AF-A0A8C3KRN9-F1
#
_entry.id   AF-A0A8C3KRN9-F1
#
_cell.length_a   1.000
_cell.length_b   1.000
_cell.length_c   1.000
_cell.angle_alpha   90.00
_cell.angle_beta   90.00
_cell.angle_gamma   90.00
#
_symmetry.space_group_name_H-M   'P 1'
#
loop_
_entity.id
_entity.type
_entity.pdbx_description
1 polymer ?
#
loop_
_entity_poly.entity_id
_entity_poly.type
_entity_poly.pdbx_seq_one_letter_code
_entity_poly.pdbx_strand_id
1 'polypeptide(L)'
;MTPVSCSFGDMLSFTLTAFVELMDHGIVSWDTFSVAFIKKIASYVNKFASDISILQRSLAILESMVLNSHDLYQKVAQEITIGQLIPHLQGTDQEIQTYTIAVINALFLKAPDDKRQEMANILAQKQLRSIILTHVIRAQRAINNEMAHQLYVLQVLTFNLLEDRMMTKMDPQDQAQRDIIFELRRIAFDVESEPNNSSGSIEKRKSMYTRDYKKLGFIVSIFVHQVVPGLLVLFLYVTGKNSVHFSRPHQKAMPHYKCNVNKRRSPDVISEVYNIICKTT
;
A
#
# COMPACT_ATOMS: atom_id res chain seq x y z
N MET A 1 -48.27 -18.70 -22.25
CA MET A 1 -47.25 -17.66 -22.02
C MET A 1 -47.47 -17.12 -20.62
N THR A 2 -46.69 -17.56 -19.64
CA THR A 2 -46.66 -16.93 -18.33
C THR A 2 -46.00 -15.56 -18.49
N PRO A 3 -46.60 -14.46 -18.00
CA PRO A 3 -45.92 -13.17 -18.02
C PRO A 3 -44.66 -13.31 -17.17
N VAL A 4 -43.51 -13.00 -17.75
CA VAL A 4 -42.26 -12.86 -17.00
C VAL A 4 -42.44 -11.63 -16.12
N SER A 5 -42.81 -11.84 -14.85
CA SER A 5 -42.83 -10.78 -13.86
C SER A 5 -41.39 -10.41 -13.55
N CYS A 6 -40.84 -9.44 -14.29
CA CYS A 6 -39.53 -8.86 -14.01
C CYS A 6 -39.59 -8.27 -12.59
N SER A 7 -38.75 -8.76 -11.69
CA SER A 7 -38.72 -8.21 -10.33
C SER A 7 -38.19 -6.77 -10.37
N PHE A 8 -38.48 -5.96 -9.36
CA PHE A 8 -37.92 -4.59 -9.28
C PHE A 8 -36.38 -4.62 -9.34
N GLY A 9 -35.75 -5.66 -8.79
CA GLY A 9 -34.30 -5.84 -8.84
C GLY A 9 -33.79 -6.05 -10.27
N ASP A 10 -34.44 -6.91 -11.04
CA ASP A 10 -34.09 -7.17 -12.44
C ASP A 10 -34.24 -5.90 -13.30
N MET A 11 -35.37 -5.20 -13.15
CA MET A 11 -35.60 -3.94 -13.87
C MET A 11 -34.54 -2.89 -13.52
N LEU A 12 -34.18 -2.75 -12.24
CA LEU A 12 -33.15 -1.81 -11.81
C LEU A 12 -31.78 -2.21 -12.37
N SER A 13 -31.43 -3.50 -12.33
CA SER A 13 -30.17 -4.01 -12.88
C SER A 13 -30.03 -3.73 -14.38
N PHE A 14 -31.08 -3.97 -15.17
CA PHE A 14 -31.08 -3.62 -16.60
C PHE A 14 -30.97 -2.11 -16.82
N THR A 15 -31.68 -1.31 -16.02
CA THR A 15 -31.60 0.15 -16.10
C THR A 15 -30.19 0.66 -15.82
N LEU A 16 -29.53 0.12 -14.78
CA LEU A 16 -28.15 0.47 -14.44
C LEU A 16 -27.16 -0.01 -15.51
N THR A 17 -27.40 -1.15 -16.15
CA THR A 17 -26.56 -1.65 -17.25
C THR A 17 -26.64 -0.72 -18.45
N ALA A 18 -27.84 -0.42 -18.94
CA ALA A 18 -28.04 0.49 -20.06
C ALA A 18 -27.50 1.89 -19.77
N PHE A 19 -27.58 2.33 -18.52
CA PHE A 19 -26.97 3.58 -18.06
C PHE A 19 -25.45 3.59 -18.21
N VAL A 20 -24.75 2.54 -17.75
CA VAL A 20 -23.28 2.45 -17.89
C VAL A 20 -22.87 2.49 -19.36
N GLU A 21 -23.52 1.67 -20.20
CA GLU A 21 -23.23 1.61 -21.64
C GLU A 21 -23.42 2.98 -22.33
N LEU A 22 -24.48 3.71 -21.99
CA LEU A 22 -24.72 5.05 -22.52
C LEU A 22 -23.62 6.04 -22.13
N MET A 23 -23.14 5.95 -20.89
CA MET A 23 -22.12 6.84 -20.36
C MET A 23 -20.73 6.54 -20.93
N ASP A 24 -20.43 5.26 -21.20
CA ASP A 24 -19.17 4.82 -21.80
C ASP A 24 -18.96 5.36 -23.22
N HIS A 25 -20.03 5.76 -23.92
CA HIS A 25 -19.93 6.45 -25.21
C HIS A 25 -19.40 7.89 -25.11
N GLY A 26 -19.30 8.46 -23.90
CA GLY A 26 -18.73 9.79 -23.67
C GLY A 26 -19.56 10.96 -24.22
N ILE A 27 -20.81 10.70 -24.63
CA ILE A 27 -21.72 11.72 -25.20
C ILE A 27 -22.21 12.69 -24.10
N VAL A 28 -22.36 12.17 -22.88
CA VAL A 28 -22.88 12.93 -21.72
C VAL A 28 -21.77 13.08 -20.68
N SER A 29 -21.53 14.30 -20.21
CA SER A 29 -20.59 14.53 -19.11
C SER A 29 -21.10 13.91 -17.82
N TRP A 30 -20.21 13.23 -17.10
CA TRP A 30 -20.45 12.72 -15.76
C TRP A 30 -20.80 13.83 -14.75
N ASP A 31 -20.43 15.08 -15.01
CA ASP A 31 -20.72 16.21 -14.11
C ASP A 31 -22.21 16.59 -14.06
N THR A 32 -23.02 16.05 -14.98
CA THR A 32 -24.48 16.25 -14.99
C THR A 32 -25.20 15.51 -13.86
N PHE A 33 -24.51 14.62 -13.13
CA PHE A 33 -25.15 13.83 -12.09
C PHE A 33 -25.44 14.59 -10.81
N SER A 34 -26.69 14.47 -10.36
CA SER A 34 -27.11 15.00 -9.07
C SER A 34 -26.45 14.25 -7.91
N VAL A 35 -26.17 14.96 -6.83
CA VAL A 35 -25.68 14.36 -5.57
C VAL A 35 -26.65 13.31 -5.03
N ALA A 36 -27.96 13.51 -5.24
CA ALA A 36 -28.99 12.55 -4.84
C ALA A 36 -28.84 11.19 -5.56
N PHE A 37 -28.48 11.21 -6.84
CA PHE A 37 -28.19 9.98 -7.60
C PHE A 37 -26.96 9.26 -7.04
N ILE A 38 -25.87 9.98 -6.81
CA ILE A 38 -24.63 9.42 -6.24
C ILE A 38 -24.90 8.76 -4.88
N LYS A 39 -25.62 9.47 -3.99
CA LYS A 39 -26.08 8.94 -2.70
C LYS A 39 -26.90 7.67 -2.85
N LYS A 40 -27.78 7.62 -3.85
CA LYS A 40 -28.61 6.45 -4.11
C LYS A 40 -27.77 5.24 -4.52
N ILE A 41 -26.83 5.42 -5.45
CA ILE A 41 -25.91 4.35 -5.87
C ILE A 41 -25.03 3.88 -4.71
N ALA A 42 -24.44 4.80 -3.95
CA ALA A 42 -23.66 4.47 -2.76
C ALA A 42 -24.46 3.70 -1.71
N SER A 43 -25.76 4.01 -1.56
CA SER A 43 -26.64 3.30 -0.62
C SER A 43 -26.83 1.82 -0.98
N TYR A 44 -26.72 1.43 -2.24
CA TYR A 44 -26.79 0.03 -2.67
C TYR A 44 -25.54 -0.74 -2.29
N VAL A 45 -24.38 -0.10 -2.33
CA VAL A 45 -23.11 -0.67 -1.86
C VAL A 45 -23.08 -0.83 -0.33
N ASN A 46 -23.67 0.13 0.40
CA ASN A 46 -23.68 0.12 1.87
C ASN A 46 -24.63 -0.94 2.47
N LYS A 47 -25.49 -1.56 1.66
CA LYS A 47 -26.43 -2.60 2.10
C LYS A 47 -25.85 -3.98 1.81
N PHE A 48 -25.52 -4.73 2.85
CA PHE A 48 -24.98 -6.10 2.76
C PHE A 48 -25.99 -7.16 2.28
N ALA A 49 -27.26 -6.79 2.09
CA ALA A 49 -28.33 -7.66 1.58
C ALA A 49 -28.90 -7.16 0.25
N SER A 50 -28.10 -6.42 -0.54
CA SER A 50 -28.47 -6.02 -1.89
C SER A 50 -28.41 -7.21 -2.85
N ASP A 51 -29.26 -7.19 -3.87
CA ASP A 51 -29.14 -8.07 -5.03
C ASP A 51 -27.72 -7.97 -5.61
N ILE A 52 -27.09 -9.11 -5.90
CA ILE A 52 -25.71 -9.19 -6.40
C ILE A 52 -25.56 -8.37 -7.67
N SER A 53 -26.55 -8.42 -8.56
CA SER A 53 -26.53 -7.70 -9.83
C SER A 53 -26.58 -6.18 -9.64
N ILE A 54 -27.41 -5.70 -8.70
CA ILE A 54 -27.49 -4.28 -8.34
C ILE A 54 -26.18 -3.83 -7.69
N LEU A 55 -25.62 -4.63 -6.79
CA LEU A 55 -24.35 -4.32 -6.13
C LEU A 55 -23.22 -4.20 -7.15
N GLN A 56 -23.10 -5.18 -8.05
CA GLN A 56 -22.10 -5.21 -9.12
C GLN A 56 -22.18 -3.95 -9.98
N ARG A 57 -23.38 -3.62 -10.49
CA ARG A 57 -23.58 -2.41 -11.31
C ARG A 57 -23.32 -1.13 -10.53
N SER A 58 -23.70 -1.08 -9.25
CA SER A 58 -23.45 0.07 -8.40
C SER A 58 -21.94 0.31 -8.20
N LEU A 59 -21.16 -0.74 -7.94
CA LEU A 59 -19.70 -0.64 -7.82
C LEU A 59 -19.06 -0.14 -9.12
N ALA A 60 -19.44 -0.71 -10.27
CA ALA A 60 -18.93 -0.29 -11.58
C ALA A 60 -19.24 1.19 -11.90
N ILE A 61 -20.46 1.64 -11.57
CA ILE A 61 -20.84 3.05 -11.73
C ILE A 61 -19.98 3.95 -10.85
N LEU A 62 -19.75 3.58 -9.58
CA LEU A 62 -18.94 4.39 -8.66
C LEU A 62 -17.48 4.46 -9.08
N GLU A 63 -16.91 3.34 -9.54
CA GLU A 63 -15.58 3.33 -10.15
C GLU A 63 -15.51 4.33 -11.31
N SER A 64 -16.46 4.22 -12.25
CA SER A 64 -16.52 5.08 -13.43
C SER A 64 -16.67 6.56 -13.06
N MET A 65 -17.53 6.89 -12.09
CA MET A 65 -17.68 8.25 -11.56
C MET A 65 -16.35 8.81 -11.04
N VAL A 66 -15.64 8.02 -10.23
CA VAL A 66 -14.36 8.41 -9.65
C VAL A 66 -13.30 8.62 -10.73
N LEU A 67 -13.21 7.72 -11.70
CA LEU A 67 -12.19 7.78 -12.76
C LEU A 67 -12.40 8.97 -13.72
N ASN A 68 -13.66 9.35 -13.97
CA ASN A 68 -14.00 10.35 -14.97
C ASN A 68 -14.05 11.80 -14.45
N SER A 69 -14.28 12.05 -13.16
CA SER A 69 -14.37 13.43 -12.64
C SER A 69 -13.79 13.60 -11.22
N HIS A 70 -13.01 14.66 -11.03
CA HIS A 70 -12.44 15.00 -9.72
C HIS A 70 -13.53 15.43 -8.72
N ASP A 71 -14.54 16.17 -9.17
CA ASP A 71 -15.67 16.59 -8.33
C ASP A 71 -16.50 15.38 -7.91
N LEU A 72 -16.68 14.41 -8.80
CA LEU A 72 -17.36 13.16 -8.47
C LEU A 72 -16.54 12.30 -7.52
N TYR A 73 -15.21 12.24 -7.68
CA TYR A 73 -14.34 11.58 -6.70
C TYR A 73 -14.60 12.12 -5.29
N GLN A 74 -14.62 13.45 -5.10
CA GLN A 74 -14.84 14.04 -3.79
C GLN A 74 -16.21 13.66 -3.21
N LYS A 75 -17.26 13.68 -4.04
CA LYS A 75 -18.62 13.30 -3.63
C LYS A 75 -18.69 11.81 -3.27
N VAL A 76 -18.11 10.92 -4.08
CA VAL A 76 -18.11 9.47 -3.82
C VAL A 76 -17.31 9.13 -2.56
N ALA A 77 -16.14 9.76 -2.37
CA ALA A 77 -15.30 9.56 -1.18
C ALA A 77 -15.96 10.02 0.13
N GLN A 78 -16.97 10.90 0.06
CA GLN A 78 -17.78 11.30 1.21
C GLN A 78 -18.88 10.28 1.54
N GLU A 79 -19.41 9.58 0.52
CA GLU A 79 -20.53 8.64 0.69
C GLU A 79 -20.10 7.20 0.98
N ILE A 80 -18.88 6.84 0.58
CA ILE A 80 -18.34 5.48 0.73
C ILE A 80 -16.97 5.52 1.39
N THR A 81 -16.85 4.73 2.44
CA THR A 81 -15.60 4.49 3.15
C THR A 81 -14.99 3.16 2.74
N ILE A 82 -13.66 3.05 2.78
CA ILE A 82 -12.95 1.78 2.58
C ILE A 82 -13.50 0.70 3.51
N GLY A 83 -13.84 1.06 4.75
CA GLY A 83 -14.39 0.12 5.74
C GLY A 83 -15.71 -0.53 5.30
N GLN A 84 -16.56 0.17 4.54
CA GLN A 84 -17.80 -0.38 3.97
C GLN A 84 -17.56 -1.29 2.78
N LEU A 85 -16.42 -1.13 2.09
CA LEU A 85 -16.02 -1.98 0.96
C LEU A 85 -15.41 -3.30 1.42
N ILE A 86 -14.77 -3.34 2.59
CA ILE A 86 -14.08 -4.53 3.11
C ILE A 86 -14.96 -5.80 3.15
N PRO A 87 -16.21 -5.77 3.65
CA PRO A 87 -17.00 -7.00 3.75
C PRO A 87 -17.35 -7.60 2.37
N HIS A 88 -17.43 -6.77 1.31
CA HIS A 88 -17.64 -7.25 -0.05
C HIS A 88 -16.46 -8.09 -0.55
N LEU A 89 -15.24 -7.82 -0.06
CA LEU A 89 -14.07 -8.65 -0.34
C LEU A 89 -14.09 -9.99 0.39
N GLN A 90 -14.75 -10.05 1.54
CA GLN A 90 -14.84 -11.27 2.35
C GLN A 90 -15.89 -12.25 1.83
N GLY A 91 -16.77 -11.80 0.93
CA GLY A 91 -17.75 -12.62 0.24
C GLY A 91 -17.13 -13.67 -0.68
N THR A 92 -17.97 -14.56 -1.19
CA THR A 92 -17.56 -15.67 -2.07
C THR A 92 -17.69 -15.35 -3.56
N ASP A 93 -18.17 -14.18 -3.95
CA ASP A 93 -18.35 -13.83 -5.36
C ASP A 93 -17.09 -13.13 -5.92
N GLN A 94 -16.48 -13.69 -6.97
CA GLN A 94 -15.24 -13.14 -7.54
C GLN A 94 -15.48 -11.83 -8.31
N GLU A 95 -16.64 -11.67 -8.95
CA GLU A 95 -16.95 -10.44 -9.67
C GLU A 95 -17.13 -9.30 -8.68
N ILE A 96 -17.91 -9.50 -7.62
CA ILE A 96 -18.07 -8.49 -6.56
C ILE A 96 -16.74 -8.11 -5.94
N GLN A 97 -15.87 -9.08 -5.65
CA GLN A 97 -14.52 -8.80 -5.17
C GLN A 97 -13.72 -7.95 -6.17
N THR A 98 -13.80 -8.28 -7.47
CA THR A 98 -13.06 -7.57 -8.54
C THR A 98 -13.49 -6.11 -8.60
N TYR A 99 -14.80 -5.85 -8.71
CA TYR A 99 -15.35 -4.49 -8.73
C TYR A 99 -15.07 -3.74 -7.42
N THR A 100 -15.04 -4.43 -6.27
CA THR A 100 -14.70 -3.80 -5.00
C THR A 100 -13.23 -3.34 -4.97
N ILE A 101 -12.29 -4.17 -5.45
CA ILE A 101 -10.89 -3.76 -5.57
C ILE A 101 -10.75 -2.63 -6.61
N ALA A 102 -11.50 -2.69 -7.71
CA ALA A 102 -11.50 -1.65 -8.74
C ALA A 102 -11.92 -0.28 -8.19
N VAL A 103 -12.99 -0.22 -7.38
CA VAL A 103 -13.39 1.01 -6.68
C VAL A 103 -12.31 1.49 -5.70
N ILE A 104 -11.68 0.58 -4.93
CA ILE A 104 -10.57 0.95 -4.03
C ILE A 104 -9.40 1.54 -4.84
N ASN A 105 -9.03 0.90 -5.96
CA ASN A 105 -7.99 1.38 -6.87
C ASN A 105 -8.33 2.74 -7.46
N ALA A 106 -9.55 2.95 -7.91
CA ALA A 106 -10.00 4.23 -8.46
C ALA A 106 -9.94 5.36 -7.42
N LEU A 107 -10.44 5.11 -6.20
CA LEU A 107 -10.37 6.05 -5.08
C LEU A 107 -8.92 6.39 -4.73
N PHE A 108 -8.05 5.39 -4.76
CA PHE A 108 -6.65 5.56 -4.40
C PHE A 108 -5.85 6.28 -5.49
N LEU A 109 -6.07 5.93 -6.77
CA LEU A 109 -5.47 6.58 -7.92
C LEU A 109 -5.84 8.06 -8.02
N LYS A 110 -7.11 8.41 -7.71
CA LYS A 110 -7.61 9.79 -7.81
C LYS A 110 -7.42 10.61 -6.53
N ALA A 111 -6.96 9.99 -5.44
CA ALA A 111 -6.71 10.70 -4.21
C ALA A 111 -5.59 11.76 -4.41
N PRO A 112 -5.79 12.99 -3.90
CA PRO A 112 -4.73 14.00 -3.89
C PRO A 112 -3.58 13.55 -2.99
N ASP A 113 -2.37 14.07 -3.22
CA ASP A 113 -1.14 13.59 -2.58
C ASP A 113 -1.22 13.60 -1.03
N ASP A 114 -1.84 14.63 -0.47
CA ASP A 114 -2.07 14.79 0.97
C ASP A 114 -2.96 13.67 1.57
N LYS A 115 -3.92 13.17 0.79
CA LYS A 115 -4.84 12.11 1.22
C LYS A 115 -4.38 10.70 0.88
N ARG A 116 -3.46 10.53 -0.08
CA ARG A 116 -2.97 9.19 -0.46
C ARG A 116 -2.34 8.45 0.71
N GLN A 117 -1.55 9.14 1.53
CA GLN A 117 -0.91 8.53 2.70
C GLN A 117 -1.92 8.18 3.79
N GLU A 118 -2.95 9.02 4.01
CA GLU A 118 -4.04 8.72 4.92
C GLU A 118 -4.81 7.48 4.47
N MET A 119 -5.16 7.41 3.17
CA MET A 119 -5.82 6.26 2.60
C MET A 119 -4.98 4.98 2.77
N ALA A 120 -3.69 5.04 2.50
CA ALA A 120 -2.77 3.93 2.72
C ALA A 120 -2.78 3.43 4.17
N ASN A 121 -2.79 4.37 5.13
CA ASN A 121 -2.87 4.04 6.55
C ASN A 121 -4.20 3.36 6.89
N ILE A 122 -5.32 3.82 6.32
CA ILE A 122 -6.63 3.17 6.48
C ILE A 122 -6.62 1.74 5.90
N LEU A 123 -6.08 1.54 4.69
CA LEU A 123 -5.99 0.21 4.07
C LEU A 123 -5.15 -0.76 4.94
N ALA A 124 -4.05 -0.27 5.51
CA ALA A 124 -3.21 -1.04 6.43
C ALA A 124 -3.93 -1.35 7.76
N GLN A 125 -4.57 -0.35 8.37
CA GLN A 125 -5.32 -0.50 9.62
C GLN A 125 -6.49 -1.48 9.49
N LYS A 126 -7.19 -1.45 8.35
CA LYS A 126 -8.28 -2.39 8.03
C LYS A 126 -7.78 -3.76 7.56
N GLN A 127 -6.46 -3.98 7.58
CA GLN A 127 -5.81 -5.24 7.18
C GLN A 127 -6.17 -5.71 5.76
N LEU A 128 -6.35 -4.77 4.82
CA LEU A 128 -6.78 -5.09 3.46
C LEU A 128 -5.91 -6.18 2.81
N ARG A 129 -4.59 -6.10 3.00
CA ARG A 129 -3.64 -7.11 2.48
C ARG A 129 -3.95 -8.53 2.99
N SER A 130 -4.28 -8.67 4.27
CA SER A 130 -4.62 -9.97 4.87
C SER A 130 -5.93 -10.52 4.31
N ILE A 131 -6.89 -9.63 4.10
CA ILE A 131 -8.21 -9.96 3.54
C ILE A 131 -8.07 -10.42 2.09
N ILE A 132 -7.34 -9.68 1.24
CA ILE A 132 -7.04 -10.09 -0.13
C ILE A 132 -6.30 -11.43 -0.16
N LEU A 133 -5.29 -11.60 0.70
CA LEU A 133 -4.55 -12.87 0.78
C LEU A 133 -5.48 -14.05 1.09
N THR A 134 -6.40 -13.87 2.03
CA THR A 134 -7.26 -14.96 2.53
C THR A 134 -8.44 -15.24 1.59
N HIS A 135 -9.15 -14.19 1.15
CA HIS A 135 -10.43 -14.30 0.45
C HIS A 135 -10.32 -14.22 -1.08
N VAL A 136 -9.17 -13.78 -1.61
CA VAL A 136 -8.93 -13.69 -3.06
C VAL A 136 -7.82 -14.65 -3.49
N ILE A 137 -6.61 -14.50 -2.92
CA ILE A 137 -5.43 -15.25 -3.37
C ILE A 137 -5.46 -16.71 -2.93
N ARG A 138 -5.84 -16.97 -1.68
CA ARG A 138 -5.96 -18.33 -1.11
C ARG A 138 -7.37 -18.91 -1.25
N ALA A 139 -8.26 -18.23 -1.96
CA ALA A 139 -9.58 -18.75 -2.23
C ALA A 139 -9.47 -20.07 -3.01
N GLN A 140 -10.39 -21.00 -2.78
CA GLN A 140 -10.45 -22.30 -3.49
C GLN A 140 -10.98 -22.15 -4.94
N ARG A 141 -10.60 -21.07 -5.63
CA ARG A 141 -10.98 -20.78 -7.01
C ARG A 141 -9.79 -20.16 -7.76
N ALA A 142 -9.76 -20.36 -9.07
CA ALA A 142 -8.78 -19.69 -9.91
C ALA A 142 -9.03 -18.18 -9.93
N ILE A 143 -7.95 -17.40 -10.02
CA ILE A 143 -8.01 -15.94 -10.20
C ILE A 143 -8.18 -15.68 -11.71
N ASN A 144 -9.21 -14.93 -12.09
CA ASN A 144 -9.41 -14.52 -13.48
C ASN A 144 -8.48 -13.35 -13.87
N ASN A 145 -8.38 -13.06 -15.17
CA ASN A 145 -7.47 -12.02 -15.68
C ASN A 145 -7.82 -10.62 -15.14
N GLU A 146 -9.11 -10.32 -14.97
CA GLU A 146 -9.58 -9.02 -14.51
C GLU A 146 -9.19 -8.77 -13.03
N MET A 147 -9.43 -9.76 -12.17
CA MET A 147 -8.96 -9.74 -10.78
C MET A 147 -7.44 -9.62 -10.71
N ALA A 148 -6.71 -10.40 -11.52
CA ALA A 148 -5.25 -10.31 -11.57
C ALA A 148 -4.77 -8.90 -11.96
N HIS A 149 -5.43 -8.27 -12.94
CA HIS A 149 -5.17 -6.89 -13.32
C HIS A 149 -5.43 -5.92 -12.16
N GLN A 150 -6.57 -6.05 -11.46
CA GLN A 150 -6.89 -5.18 -10.32
C GLN A 150 -5.89 -5.34 -9.16
N LEU A 151 -5.41 -6.56 -8.89
CA LEU A 151 -4.36 -6.81 -7.91
C LEU A 151 -3.02 -6.17 -8.31
N TYR A 152 -2.68 -6.24 -9.60
CA TYR A 152 -1.49 -5.58 -10.14
C TYR A 152 -1.58 -4.06 -9.98
N VAL A 153 -2.69 -3.44 -10.36
CA VAL A 153 -2.91 -1.99 -10.20
C VAL A 153 -2.78 -1.58 -8.73
N LEU A 154 -3.42 -2.32 -7.81
CA LEU A 154 -3.31 -2.06 -6.37
C LEU A 154 -1.86 -2.13 -5.88
N GLN A 155 -1.10 -3.11 -6.36
CA GLN A 155 0.31 -3.28 -6.01
C GLN A 155 1.15 -2.10 -6.50
N VAL A 156 0.96 -1.65 -7.75
CA VAL A 156 1.62 -0.47 -8.31
C VAL A 156 1.29 0.78 -7.49
N LEU A 157 0.00 1.04 -7.22
CA LEU A 157 -0.42 2.19 -6.41
C LEU A 157 0.20 2.17 -5.00
N THR A 158 0.30 0.99 -4.38
CA THR A 158 0.92 0.83 -3.06
C THR A 158 2.43 1.09 -3.11
N PHE A 159 3.12 0.69 -4.18
CA PHE A 159 4.55 0.98 -4.34
C PHE A 159 4.82 2.45 -4.66
N ASN A 160 3.96 3.11 -5.42
CA ASN A 160 4.12 4.53 -5.73
C ASN A 160 4.11 5.42 -4.48
N LEU A 161 3.45 5.00 -3.38
CA LEU A 161 3.55 5.69 -2.09
C LEU A 161 4.97 5.70 -1.51
N LEU A 162 5.78 4.71 -1.87
CA LEU A 162 7.14 4.59 -1.38
C LEU A 162 8.06 5.53 -2.17
N GLU A 163 7.69 5.94 -3.38
CA GLU A 163 8.50 6.79 -4.26
C GLU A 163 8.87 8.13 -3.60
N ASP A 164 7.90 8.86 -3.03
CA ASP A 164 8.18 10.15 -2.36
C ASP A 164 9.18 9.98 -1.21
N ARG A 165 9.06 8.89 -0.45
CA ARG A 165 9.98 8.56 0.65
C ARG A 165 11.33 8.05 0.15
N MET A 166 11.36 7.48 -1.04
CA MET A 166 12.58 7.07 -1.74
C MET A 166 13.39 8.30 -2.17
N MET A 167 12.67 9.32 -2.66
CA MET A 167 13.25 10.54 -3.20
C MET A 167 13.58 11.58 -2.12
N THR A 168 13.00 11.44 -0.92
CA THR A 168 13.27 12.30 0.23
C THR A 168 14.65 12.03 0.82
N LYS A 169 15.54 13.02 0.73
CA LYS A 169 16.86 12.98 1.40
C LYS A 169 16.68 13.02 2.91
N MET A 170 17.47 12.21 3.62
CA MET A 170 17.55 12.28 5.07
C MET A 170 18.17 13.61 5.48
N ASP A 171 17.58 14.30 6.48
CA ASP A 171 18.19 15.49 7.06
C ASP A 171 19.15 15.06 8.17
N PRO A 172 20.47 15.21 7.98
CA PRO A 172 21.44 14.84 8.99
C PRO A 172 21.38 15.71 10.24
N GLN A 173 20.63 16.82 10.29
CA GLN A 173 20.46 17.64 11.50
C GLN A 173 19.17 17.32 12.28
N ASP A 174 18.25 16.55 11.70
CA ASP A 174 17.00 16.16 12.36
C ASP A 174 17.28 15.14 13.48
N GLN A 175 16.98 15.54 14.71
CA GLN A 175 17.18 14.73 15.90
C GLN A 175 16.33 13.45 15.88
N ALA A 176 15.09 13.50 15.40
CA ALA A 176 14.22 12.32 15.36
C ALA A 176 14.76 11.26 14.39
N GLN A 177 15.27 11.70 13.23
CA GLN A 177 15.90 10.80 12.26
C GLN A 177 17.21 10.20 12.80
N ARG A 178 18.00 10.99 13.54
CA ARG A 178 19.21 10.51 14.24
C ARG A 178 18.87 9.49 15.32
N ASP A 179 17.80 9.70 16.07
CA ASP A 179 17.35 8.79 17.13
C ASP A 179 16.94 7.42 16.54
N ILE A 180 16.28 7.41 15.38
CA ILE A 180 15.96 6.14 14.71
C ILE A 180 17.24 5.43 14.26
N ILE A 181 18.22 6.13 13.67
CA ILE A 181 19.53 5.53 13.32
C ILE A 181 20.25 4.98 14.55
N PHE A 182 20.20 5.71 15.66
CA PHE A 182 20.80 5.27 16.91
C PHE A 182 20.13 3.99 17.41
N GLU A 183 18.81 3.92 17.35
CA GLU A 183 18.02 2.76 17.74
C GLU A 183 18.24 1.55 16.80
N LEU A 184 18.46 1.79 15.50
CA LEU A 184 18.91 0.75 14.55
C LEU A 184 20.22 0.12 15.02
N ARG A 185 21.19 0.98 15.36
CA ARG A 185 22.51 0.54 15.82
C ARG A 185 22.41 -0.24 17.13
N ARG A 186 21.62 0.26 18.09
CA ARG A 186 21.37 -0.41 19.38
C ARG A 186 20.86 -1.83 19.16
N ILE A 187 19.87 -2.03 18.29
CA ILE A 187 19.30 -3.37 18.09
C ILE A 187 20.21 -4.29 17.29
N ALA A 188 20.96 -3.76 16.32
CA ALA A 188 21.90 -4.54 15.53
C ALA A 188 23.14 -4.99 16.32
N PHE A 189 23.59 -4.21 17.31
CA PHE A 189 24.89 -4.45 17.96
C PHE A 189 24.89 -4.44 19.50
N ASP A 190 23.96 -3.77 20.19
CA ASP A 190 23.92 -3.79 21.67
C ASP A 190 23.27 -5.06 22.23
N VAL A 191 22.67 -5.92 21.40
CA VAL A 191 22.19 -7.25 21.85
C VAL A 191 23.35 -8.25 22.02
N GLU A 192 24.52 -7.98 21.42
CA GLU A 192 25.72 -8.82 21.55
C GLU A 192 26.81 -8.22 22.47
N SER A 193 26.62 -7.03 23.04
CA SER A 193 27.62 -6.41 23.92
C SER A 193 27.50 -6.95 25.34
N GLU A 194 28.27 -8.00 25.65
CA GLU A 194 28.57 -8.42 27.03
C GLU A 194 28.98 -7.21 27.91
N PRO A 195 28.60 -7.16 29.20
CA PRO A 195 28.53 -5.91 29.99
C PRO A 195 29.87 -5.23 30.32
N ASN A 196 30.99 -5.72 29.81
CA ASN A 196 32.30 -5.53 30.43
C ASN A 196 33.18 -4.42 29.84
N ASN A 197 32.61 -3.47 29.08
CA ASN A 197 33.40 -2.41 28.43
C ASN A 197 32.94 -0.97 28.73
N SER A 198 32.32 -0.76 29.90
CA SER A 198 31.83 0.55 30.35
C SER A 198 32.93 1.56 30.73
N SER A 199 34.22 1.20 30.69
CA SER A 199 35.33 2.11 31.04
C SER A 199 36.07 2.75 29.85
N GLY A 200 35.48 2.76 28.65
CA GLY A 200 36.08 3.39 27.46
C GLY A 200 35.93 4.92 27.42
N SER A 201 37.04 5.63 27.15
CA SER A 201 37.05 7.07 26.87
C SER A 201 36.05 7.46 25.77
N ILE A 202 35.60 8.72 25.78
CA ILE A 202 34.65 9.29 24.81
C ILE A 202 35.11 9.03 23.35
N GLU A 203 36.41 9.03 23.10
CA GLU A 203 37.01 8.77 21.79
C GLU A 203 36.88 7.29 21.37
N LYS A 204 37.04 6.34 22.30
CA LYS A 204 36.80 4.92 22.03
C LYS A 204 35.33 4.67 21.67
N ARG A 205 34.38 5.31 22.34
CA ARG A 205 32.94 5.26 22.01
C ARG A 205 32.65 5.82 20.62
N LYS A 206 33.20 6.99 20.25
CA LYS A 206 33.05 7.57 18.91
C LYS A 206 33.63 6.67 17.80
N SER A 207 34.76 6.01 18.07
CA SER A 207 35.38 5.07 17.12
C SER A 207 34.53 3.80 16.91
N MET A 208 33.92 3.29 17.99
CA MET A 208 32.99 2.16 17.96
C MET A 208 31.76 2.50 17.13
N TYR A 209 31.14 3.65 17.38
CA TYR A 209 30.00 4.14 16.62
C TYR A 209 30.31 4.24 15.13
N THR A 210 31.43 4.85 14.78
CA THR A 210 31.87 4.97 13.37
C THR A 210 32.06 3.61 12.70
N ARG A 211 32.58 2.62 13.43
CA ARG A 211 32.77 1.26 12.94
C ARG A 211 31.44 0.51 12.77
N ASP A 212 30.53 0.66 13.71
CA ASP A 212 29.22 0.01 13.69
C ASP A 212 28.35 0.56 12.56
N TYR A 213 28.36 1.88 12.35
CA TYR A 213 27.70 2.50 11.20
C TYR A 213 28.31 2.02 9.87
N LYS A 214 29.65 1.92 9.77
CA LYS A 214 30.29 1.30 8.59
C LYS A 214 29.90 -0.16 8.39
N LYS A 215 29.74 -0.94 9.46
CA LYS A 215 29.30 -2.36 9.39
C LYS A 215 27.84 -2.52 8.98
N LEU A 216 26.99 -1.55 9.33
CA LEU A 216 25.61 -1.47 8.85
C LEU A 216 25.52 -1.09 7.36
N GLY A 217 26.65 -0.86 6.68
CA GLY A 217 26.67 -0.39 5.29
C GLY A 217 26.46 1.11 5.16
N PHE A 218 26.44 1.87 6.27
CA PHE A 218 26.44 3.33 6.21
C PHE A 218 27.85 3.81 5.86
N ILE A 219 28.15 3.94 4.56
CA ILE A 219 29.31 4.72 4.12
C ILE A 219 28.99 6.20 4.42
N VAL A 220 29.55 6.69 5.53
CA VAL A 220 29.36 8.02 6.12
C VAL A 220 29.50 9.19 5.12
N SER A 221 30.05 8.98 3.92
CA SER A 221 30.20 10.05 2.92
C SER A 221 29.05 10.21 1.91
N ILE A 222 28.09 9.27 1.81
CA ILE A 222 27.09 9.29 0.71
C ILE A 222 25.74 9.90 1.14
N PHE A 223 25.46 9.96 2.45
CA PHE A 223 24.19 10.46 2.99
C PHE A 223 23.87 11.93 2.67
N VAL A 224 24.88 12.75 2.37
CA VAL A 224 24.69 14.21 2.28
C VAL A 224 24.27 14.66 0.87
N HIS A 225 24.53 13.89 -0.20
CA HIS A 225 24.39 14.43 -1.56
C HIS A 225 23.69 13.53 -2.59
N GLN A 226 23.61 12.21 -2.40
CA GLN A 226 22.91 11.36 -3.35
C GLN A 226 21.55 10.93 -2.81
N VAL A 227 20.55 10.94 -3.69
CA VAL A 227 19.20 10.40 -3.48
C VAL A 227 19.35 8.88 -3.33
N VAL A 228 19.78 8.48 -2.14
CA VAL A 228 19.81 7.10 -1.70
C VAL A 228 18.60 6.95 -0.78
N PRO A 229 17.81 5.87 -0.90
CA PRO A 229 16.51 5.64 -0.23
C PRO A 229 16.61 5.51 1.31
N GLY A 230 17.26 6.47 1.98
CA GLY A 230 17.59 6.41 3.40
C GLY A 230 16.34 6.40 4.28
N LEU A 231 15.31 7.17 3.93
CA LEU A 231 14.06 7.20 4.69
C LEU A 231 13.23 5.94 4.50
N LEU A 232 13.26 5.33 3.31
CA LEU A 232 12.58 4.05 3.04
C LEU A 232 13.28 2.87 3.72
N VAL A 233 14.61 2.80 3.70
CA VAL A 233 15.37 1.75 4.41
C VAL A 233 15.10 1.85 5.91
N LEU A 234 15.08 3.07 6.45
CA LEU A 234 14.72 3.34 7.84
C LEU A 234 13.28 2.94 8.14
N PHE A 235 12.34 3.27 7.26
CA PHE A 235 10.92 2.94 7.41
C PHE A 235 10.66 1.44 7.33
N LEU A 236 11.20 0.74 6.33
CA LEU A 236 11.05 -0.71 6.16
C LEU A 236 11.59 -1.47 7.36
N TYR A 237 12.68 -1.00 7.97
CA TYR A 237 13.21 -1.59 9.18
C TYR A 237 12.31 -1.32 10.40
N VAL A 238 11.81 -0.09 10.56
CA VAL A 238 10.87 0.26 11.64
C VAL A 238 9.54 -0.50 11.50
N THR A 239 8.97 -0.59 10.29
CA THR A 239 7.76 -1.40 10.02
C THR A 239 8.04 -2.90 10.12
N GLY A 240 9.26 -3.33 9.77
CA GLY A 240 9.72 -4.71 9.93
C GLY A 240 9.77 -5.14 11.40
N LYS A 241 10.04 -4.23 12.34
CA LYS A 241 9.93 -4.52 13.79
C LYS A 241 8.50 -4.76 14.26
N ASN A 242 7.51 -4.10 13.66
CA ASN A 242 6.10 -4.29 14.01
C ASN A 242 5.49 -5.57 13.40
N SER A 243 6.19 -6.20 12.44
CA SER A 243 5.79 -7.49 11.90
C SER A 243 6.49 -8.62 12.68
N VAL A 244 5.69 -9.44 13.36
CA VAL A 244 6.13 -10.60 14.17
C VAL A 244 7.06 -11.57 13.41
N HIS A 245 7.13 -11.49 12.07
CA HIS A 245 7.98 -12.29 11.20
C HIS A 245 9.47 -11.95 11.19
N PHE A 246 9.92 -10.82 11.76
CA PHE A 246 11.37 -10.54 11.86
C PHE A 246 12.06 -11.29 13.02
N SER A 247 11.28 -12.06 13.79
CA SER A 247 11.76 -12.79 14.95
C SER A 247 12.51 -14.07 14.54
N ARG A 248 13.85 -13.98 14.56
CA ARG A 248 14.86 -15.04 14.75
C ARG A 248 15.81 -15.41 13.59
N PRO A 249 15.48 -15.42 12.29
CA PRO A 249 16.45 -15.83 11.26
C PRO A 249 17.49 -14.75 10.92
N HIS A 250 17.10 -13.47 10.90
CA HIS A 250 17.99 -12.36 10.47
C HIS A 250 19.03 -11.95 11.51
N GLN A 251 18.79 -12.22 12.79
CA GLN A 251 19.74 -11.98 13.88
C GLN A 251 20.98 -12.87 13.75
N LYS A 252 20.85 -14.04 13.09
CA LYS A 252 21.97 -14.93 12.72
C LYS A 252 22.62 -14.59 11.38
N ALA A 253 21.99 -13.82 10.50
CA ALA A 253 22.57 -13.47 9.20
C ALA A 253 23.51 -12.25 9.28
N MET A 254 23.26 -11.32 10.21
CA MET A 254 24.04 -10.09 10.38
C MET A 254 25.49 -10.30 10.89
N PRO A 255 25.81 -11.26 11.79
CA PRO A 255 27.19 -11.45 12.26
C PRO A 255 28.10 -12.08 11.19
N HIS A 256 27.53 -12.72 10.16
CA HIS A 256 28.28 -13.45 9.14
C HIS A 256 28.80 -12.57 8.00
N TYR A 257 28.30 -11.33 7.84
CA TYR A 257 28.88 -10.34 6.92
C TYR A 257 29.97 -9.51 7.61
N LYS A 258 30.97 -10.19 8.20
CA LYS A 258 32.24 -9.52 8.54
C LYS A 258 32.94 -9.16 7.24
N CYS A 259 32.76 -7.92 6.79
CA CYS A 259 33.47 -7.36 5.65
C CYS A 259 34.98 -7.54 5.87
N ASN A 260 35.58 -8.42 5.08
CA ASN A 260 36.98 -8.76 5.17
C ASN A 260 37.77 -7.60 4.56
N VAL A 261 38.49 -6.85 5.39
CA VAL A 261 39.06 -5.52 5.10
C VAL A 261 40.08 -5.51 3.94
N ASN A 262 40.47 -6.67 3.39
CA ASN A 262 41.63 -6.79 2.51
C ASN A 262 41.41 -7.23 1.07
N LYS A 263 40.20 -7.20 0.48
CA LYS A 263 40.09 -7.40 -0.98
C LYS A 263 38.82 -6.79 -1.56
N ARG A 264 39.04 -5.78 -2.42
CA ARG A 264 38.13 -5.15 -3.42
C ARG A 264 36.73 -4.76 -2.91
N ARG A 265 36.43 -3.45 -3.01
CA ARG A 265 35.11 -2.82 -2.82
C ARG A 265 33.97 -3.78 -3.19
N SER A 266 33.26 -4.30 -2.19
CA SER A 266 31.92 -4.84 -2.38
C SER A 266 30.97 -3.63 -2.44
N PRO A 267 30.29 -3.37 -3.57
CA PRO A 267 29.29 -2.31 -3.65
C PRO A 267 28.18 -2.57 -2.63
N ASP A 268 27.56 -1.51 -2.13
CA ASP A 268 26.56 -1.53 -1.08
C ASP A 268 25.40 -2.47 -1.45
N VAL A 269 25.47 -3.73 -1.01
CA VAL A 269 24.52 -4.80 -1.36
C VAL A 269 23.08 -4.41 -1.01
N ILE A 270 22.90 -3.64 0.06
CA ILE A 270 21.60 -3.12 0.47
C ILE A 270 21.09 -2.09 -0.55
N SER A 271 21.91 -1.09 -0.93
CA SER A 271 21.53 -0.10 -1.94
C SER A 271 21.33 -0.72 -3.32
N GLU A 272 22.10 -1.75 -3.68
CA GLU A 272 21.99 -2.47 -4.94
C GLU A 272 20.70 -3.29 -4.98
N VAL A 273 20.39 -4.05 -3.91
CA VAL A 273 19.15 -4.83 -3.82
C VAL A 273 17.92 -3.93 -3.85
N TYR A 274 17.95 -2.75 -3.20
CA TYR A 274 16.84 -1.80 -3.27
C TYR A 274 16.72 -1.12 -4.64
N ASN A 275 17.83 -0.70 -5.25
CA ASN A 275 17.81 -0.20 -6.63
C ASN A 275 17.31 -1.25 -7.62
N ILE A 276 17.65 -2.53 -7.41
CA ILE A 276 17.15 -3.63 -8.22
C ILE A 276 15.65 -3.80 -8.00
N ILE A 277 15.17 -3.90 -6.75
CA ILE A 277 13.74 -4.04 -6.43
C ILE A 277 12.93 -2.91 -7.08
N CYS A 278 13.34 -1.65 -6.91
CA CYS A 278 12.67 -0.49 -7.49
C CYS A 278 12.76 -0.42 -9.03
N LYS A 279 13.76 -1.03 -9.66
CA LYS A 279 13.88 -1.13 -11.13
C LYS A 279 13.13 -2.33 -11.71
N THR A 280 12.82 -3.34 -10.90
CA THR A 280 12.08 -4.55 -11.32
C THR A 280 10.57 -4.47 -11.09
N THR A 281 10.09 -3.52 -10.30
CA THR A 281 8.67 -3.12 -10.21
C THR A 281 8.35 -2.02 -11.20
#